data_AF-A0A259CXE9-F1
#
_entry.id   AF-A0A259CXE9-F1
#
_cell.length_a   1.000
_cell.length_b   1.000
_cell.length_c   1.000
_cell.angle_alpha   90.00
_cell.angle_beta   90.00
_cell.angle_gamma   90.00
#
_symmetry.space_group_name_H-M   'P 1'
#
loop_
_entity.id
_entity.type
_entity.pdbx_description
1 polymer ?
#
loop_
_entity_poly.entity_id
_entity_poly.type
_entity_poly.pdbx_seq_one_letter_code
_entity_poly.pdbx_strand_id
1 'polypeptide(L)'
;MNINGVHIDDTFAEAFNMRGTRVIITALNLKWAYNAANAMTGFATSVIGCGVEAGIERELTPDETPDGRPGVAVLMFAMGSKVLMQQLETRMGQCILTCPTAAAFSGIASDDQISLGKHLRYFGDGNQVSKLIPDANGVNQRYWRIPVMDGEFLTQETTGMVRAIGGGNFLVLGQSQPQVLAACEAAIEAMKKIPNVIMPFPGGVVRSGSKVGSKYPKLFASTNDAFCPTLKGVVNTELDMDIESVMEIVIDGLTFEDIALSMKVGIEAACHLGASAGIKRISAGNYGGKLGQHHFKLQPILQGNLAGATSA
;
A
#
# COMPACT_ATOMS: atom_id res chain seq x y z
N MET A 1 -20.58 -2.04 17.86
CA MET A 1 -21.46 -1.67 16.71
C MET A 1 -21.85 -2.93 15.92
N ASN A 2 -22.89 -2.93 15.08
CA ASN A 2 -23.24 -4.08 14.23
C ASN A 2 -23.66 -3.62 12.81
N ILE A 3 -23.19 -4.32 11.78
CA ILE A 3 -23.53 -4.07 10.36
C ILE A 3 -23.91 -5.40 9.71
N ASN A 4 -25.15 -5.53 9.21
CA ASN A 4 -25.65 -6.77 8.58
C ASN A 4 -25.42 -8.06 9.39
N GLY A 5 -25.57 -7.96 10.71
CA GLY A 5 -25.35 -9.08 11.63
C GLY A 5 -23.87 -9.32 12.00
N VAL A 6 -22.93 -8.61 11.38
CA VAL A 6 -21.49 -8.66 11.69
C VAL A 6 -21.19 -7.71 12.85
N HIS A 7 -20.58 -8.22 13.92
CA HIS A 7 -20.16 -7.40 15.06
C HIS A 7 -18.90 -6.59 14.71
N ILE A 8 -18.87 -5.32 15.09
CA ILE A 8 -17.69 -4.46 14.97
C ILE A 8 -17.17 -4.17 16.38
N ASP A 9 -15.95 -4.64 16.66
CA ASP A 9 -15.27 -4.45 17.94
C ASP A 9 -15.07 -2.95 18.23
N ASP A 10 -15.16 -2.55 19.50
CA ASP A 10 -14.78 -1.19 19.95
C ASP A 10 -13.27 -1.12 20.16
N THR A 11 -12.54 -1.11 19.04
CA THR A 11 -11.08 -1.16 19.00
C THR A 11 -10.54 -0.21 17.93
N PHE A 12 -9.23 -0.19 17.78
CA PHE A 12 -8.53 0.63 16.79
C PHE A 12 -7.38 -0.13 16.13
N ALA A 13 -7.05 0.30 14.92
CA ALA A 13 -5.81 -0.07 14.24
C ALA A 13 -4.69 0.89 14.60
N GLU A 14 -3.51 0.38 14.90
CA GLU A 14 -2.34 1.19 15.28
C GLU A 14 -1.32 1.23 14.14
N ALA A 15 -1.07 2.43 13.61
CA ALA A 15 -0.27 2.65 12.42
C ALA A 15 0.89 3.63 12.67
N PHE A 16 1.82 3.68 11.72
CA PHE A 16 3.14 4.26 11.90
C PHE A 16 3.42 5.36 10.89
N ASN A 17 4.17 6.37 11.32
CA ASN A 17 4.76 7.33 10.39
C ASN A 17 5.73 6.65 9.42
N MET A 18 5.58 6.96 8.13
CA MET A 18 6.42 6.48 7.05
C MET A 18 6.79 7.64 6.10
N ARG A 19 7.64 7.32 5.12
CA ARG A 19 7.90 8.16 3.95
C ARG A 19 7.26 7.53 2.74
N GLY A 20 6.56 8.34 1.96
CA GLY A 20 5.87 7.90 0.75
C GLY A 20 6.39 8.62 -0.49
N THR A 21 6.29 7.97 -1.64
CA THR A 21 6.39 8.61 -2.97
C THR A 21 5.40 7.97 -3.92
N ARG A 22 5.07 8.67 -5.01
CA ARG A 22 4.26 8.16 -6.12
C ARG A 22 5.06 8.26 -7.41
N VAL A 23 5.00 7.19 -8.20
CA VAL A 23 5.56 7.12 -9.54
C VAL A 23 4.44 6.84 -10.53
N ILE A 24 4.38 7.63 -11.60
CA ILE A 24 3.51 7.36 -12.73
C ILE A 24 4.33 6.59 -13.75
N ILE A 25 3.85 5.40 -14.14
CA ILE A 25 4.48 4.54 -15.13
C ILE A 25 3.56 4.48 -16.34
N THR A 26 4.06 4.90 -17.50
CA THR A 26 3.32 4.79 -18.76
C THR A 26 4.00 3.79 -19.68
N ALA A 27 3.26 3.21 -20.60
CA ALA A 27 3.79 2.26 -21.57
C ALA A 27 3.01 2.33 -22.88
N LEU A 28 3.37 1.49 -23.86
CA LEU A 28 2.63 1.41 -25.12
C LEU A 28 1.14 1.06 -24.92
N ASN A 29 0.83 0.25 -23.91
CA ASN A 29 -0.53 -0.10 -23.50
C ASN A 29 -0.53 -0.55 -22.02
N LEU A 30 -1.73 -0.69 -21.44
CA LEU A 30 -1.88 -1.09 -20.03
C LEU A 30 -1.19 -2.43 -19.71
N LYS A 31 -1.17 -3.39 -20.63
CA LYS A 31 -0.47 -4.68 -20.41
C LYS A 31 1.00 -4.46 -20.05
N TRP A 32 1.71 -3.59 -20.78
CA TRP A 32 3.10 -3.28 -20.49
C TRP A 32 3.28 -2.40 -19.26
N ALA A 33 2.37 -1.44 -19.02
CA ALA A 33 2.39 -0.63 -17.80
C ALA A 33 2.23 -1.51 -16.55
N TYR A 34 1.34 -2.50 -16.59
CA TYR A 34 1.17 -3.49 -15.52
C TYR A 34 2.37 -4.40 -15.36
N ASN A 35 3.02 -4.86 -16.44
CA ASN A 35 4.25 -5.65 -16.31
C ASN A 35 5.36 -4.87 -15.59
N ALA A 36 5.55 -3.59 -15.94
CA ALA A 36 6.51 -2.71 -15.29
C ALA A 36 6.15 -2.50 -13.80
N ALA A 37 4.89 -2.17 -13.52
CA ALA A 37 4.43 -1.91 -12.17
C ALA A 37 4.48 -3.15 -11.27
N ASN A 38 4.02 -4.32 -11.76
CA ASN A 38 4.09 -5.58 -11.00
C ASN A 38 5.53 -6.00 -10.70
N ALA A 39 6.47 -5.77 -11.63
CA ALA A 39 7.89 -6.01 -11.37
C ALA A 39 8.40 -5.04 -10.28
N MET A 40 8.02 -3.77 -10.35
CA MET A 40 8.41 -2.73 -9.39
C MET A 40 7.80 -2.94 -8.01
N THR A 41 6.59 -3.48 -7.89
CA THR A 41 5.89 -3.71 -6.62
C THR A 41 6.03 -5.15 -6.09
N GLY A 42 6.66 -6.04 -6.84
CA GLY A 42 6.98 -7.39 -6.39
C GLY A 42 7.96 -7.40 -5.21
N PHE A 43 7.82 -8.38 -4.31
CA PHE A 43 8.66 -8.49 -3.09
C PHE A 43 8.72 -7.17 -2.30
N ALA A 44 7.55 -6.57 -2.03
CA ALA A 44 7.38 -5.31 -1.33
C ALA A 44 6.15 -5.33 -0.40
N THR A 45 5.99 -6.43 0.36
CA THR A 45 4.78 -6.64 1.17
C THR A 45 4.87 -6.08 2.58
N SER A 46 6.09 -6.03 3.15
CA SER A 46 6.30 -5.47 4.48
C SER A 46 7.71 -4.89 4.61
N VAL A 47 7.82 -3.69 5.20
CA VAL A 47 9.12 -3.04 5.45
C VAL A 47 10.04 -3.84 6.37
N ILE A 48 9.50 -4.77 7.19
CA ILE A 48 10.28 -5.60 8.11
C ILE A 48 11.24 -6.52 7.37
N GLY A 49 10.78 -7.11 6.25
CA GLY A 49 11.56 -8.11 5.49
C GLY A 49 11.91 -7.67 4.06
N CYS A 50 11.07 -6.88 3.42
CA CYS A 50 11.26 -6.42 2.04
C CYS A 50 11.95 -5.05 1.95
N GLY A 51 11.99 -4.29 3.06
CA GLY A 51 12.57 -2.95 3.14
C GLY A 51 11.71 -1.81 2.58
N VAL A 52 10.67 -2.13 1.79
CA VAL A 52 9.68 -1.19 1.26
C VAL A 52 8.32 -1.90 1.16
N GLU A 53 7.26 -1.13 1.31
CA GLU A 53 5.88 -1.51 0.99
C GLU A 53 5.47 -0.79 -0.29
N ALA A 54 5.00 -1.53 -1.30
CA ALA A 54 4.69 -0.93 -2.60
C ALA A 54 3.50 -1.63 -3.25
N GLY A 55 2.72 -0.85 -4.01
CA GLY A 55 1.51 -1.35 -4.64
C GLY A 55 1.06 -0.45 -5.79
N ILE A 56 0.28 -1.04 -6.69
CA ILE A 56 -0.42 -0.30 -7.73
C ILE A 56 -1.60 0.40 -7.07
N GLU A 57 -1.64 1.72 -7.18
CA GLU A 57 -2.74 2.54 -6.66
C GLU A 57 -3.93 2.50 -7.63
N ARG A 58 -3.71 2.91 -8.88
CA ARG A 58 -4.77 3.01 -9.88
C ARG A 58 -4.25 3.07 -11.31
N GLU A 59 -5.13 2.79 -12.25
CA GLU A 59 -4.93 3.10 -13.67
C GLU A 59 -5.07 4.61 -13.93
N LEU A 60 -4.37 5.06 -14.97
CA LEU A 60 -4.39 6.43 -15.48
C LEU A 60 -4.77 6.42 -16.95
N THR A 61 -5.72 7.27 -17.31
CA THR A 61 -6.07 7.52 -18.70
C THR A 61 -4.97 8.36 -19.39
N PRO A 62 -4.87 8.33 -20.73
CA PRO A 62 -3.94 9.19 -21.49
C PRO A 62 -4.01 10.68 -21.12
N ASP A 63 -5.17 11.20 -20.74
CA ASP A 63 -5.35 12.62 -20.38
C ASP A 63 -4.77 12.95 -18.98
N GLU A 64 -4.51 11.94 -18.17
CA GLU A 64 -3.92 12.09 -16.83
C GLU A 64 -2.40 11.89 -16.81
N THR A 65 -1.79 11.51 -17.94
CA THR A 65 -0.36 11.18 -18.00
C THR A 65 0.44 12.23 -18.76
N PRO A 66 1.70 12.51 -18.37
CA PRO A 66 2.49 13.57 -18.98
C PRO A 66 2.84 13.36 -20.47
N ASP A 67 2.78 12.13 -20.97
CA ASP A 67 3.14 11.77 -22.34
C ASP A 67 1.95 11.31 -23.21
N GLY A 68 0.71 11.41 -22.70
CA GLY A 68 -0.49 11.04 -23.44
C GLY A 68 -0.63 9.54 -23.68
N ARG A 69 0.08 8.70 -22.91
CA ARG A 69 0.00 7.23 -23.02
C ARG A 69 -0.75 6.63 -21.82
N PRO A 70 -1.39 5.46 -21.98
CA PRO A 70 -1.98 4.77 -20.83
C PRO A 70 -0.91 4.44 -19.79
N GLY A 71 -1.29 4.52 -18.52
CA GLY A 71 -0.36 4.31 -17.42
C GLY A 71 -1.00 3.81 -16.14
N VAL A 72 -0.16 3.62 -15.13
CA VAL A 72 -0.54 3.25 -13.77
C VAL A 72 0.24 4.09 -12.77
N ALA A 73 -0.41 4.44 -11.66
CA ALA A 73 0.24 5.03 -10.51
C ALA A 73 0.67 3.92 -9.54
N VAL A 74 1.92 4.00 -9.08
CA VAL A 74 2.48 3.14 -8.03
C VAL A 74 2.82 4.00 -6.83
N LEU A 75 2.43 3.54 -5.65
CA LEU A 75 2.85 4.10 -4.38
C LEU A 75 3.93 3.22 -3.75
N MET A 76 4.91 3.86 -3.12
CA MET A 76 5.96 3.20 -2.36
C MET A 76 6.13 3.88 -1.00
N PHE A 77 6.19 3.07 0.04
CA PHE A 77 6.31 3.49 1.43
C PHE A 77 7.49 2.79 2.10
N ALA A 78 8.27 3.55 2.89
CA ALA A 78 9.30 2.96 3.72
C ALA A 78 9.43 3.69 5.06
N MET A 79 10.02 3.04 6.06
CA MET A 79 10.19 3.61 7.41
C MET A 79 11.05 4.89 7.44
N GLY A 80 11.84 5.17 6.40
CA GLY A 80 12.67 6.36 6.36
C GLY A 80 13.13 6.73 4.95
N SER A 81 13.54 7.99 4.80
CA SER A 81 13.89 8.58 3.51
C SER A 81 15.04 7.84 2.81
N LYS A 82 16.08 7.43 3.56
CA LYS A 82 17.25 6.76 2.99
C LYS A 82 16.89 5.43 2.32
N VAL A 83 16.11 4.59 3.01
CA VAL A 83 15.70 3.28 2.48
C VAL A 83 14.71 3.46 1.33
N LEU A 84 13.80 4.44 1.40
CA LEU A 84 12.89 4.75 0.30
C LEU A 84 13.66 5.13 -0.98
N MET A 85 14.64 6.04 -0.87
CA MET A 85 15.47 6.46 -2.00
C MET A 85 16.24 5.28 -2.62
N GLN A 86 16.85 4.42 -1.79
CA GLN A 86 17.57 3.24 -2.25
C GLN A 86 16.65 2.24 -2.98
N GLN A 87 15.45 2.00 -2.43
CA GLN A 87 14.47 1.08 -3.01
C GLN A 87 13.88 1.63 -4.30
N LEU A 88 13.57 2.93 -4.34
CA LEU A 88 13.11 3.61 -5.56
C LEU A 88 14.15 3.47 -6.67
N GLU A 89 15.41 3.83 -6.42
CA GLU A 89 16.47 3.76 -7.43
C GLU A 89 16.69 2.32 -7.94
N THR A 90 16.72 1.34 -7.03
CA THR A 90 16.91 -0.07 -7.38
C THR A 90 15.77 -0.59 -8.27
N ARG A 91 14.51 -0.32 -7.89
CA ARG A 91 13.34 -0.80 -8.62
C ARG A 91 13.13 -0.05 -9.92
N MET A 92 13.39 1.25 -9.95
CA MET A 92 13.43 2.03 -11.19
C MET A 92 14.44 1.45 -12.19
N GLY A 93 15.66 1.15 -11.74
CA GLY A 93 16.72 0.65 -12.61
C GLY A 93 16.52 -0.79 -13.10
N GLN A 94 15.96 -1.65 -12.26
CA GLN A 94 15.89 -3.10 -12.54
C GLN A 94 14.49 -3.58 -12.98
N CYS A 95 13.44 -2.78 -12.78
CA CYS A 95 12.07 -3.15 -13.14
C CYS A 95 11.47 -2.23 -14.20
N ILE A 96 11.77 -0.92 -14.16
CA ILE A 96 11.14 0.06 -15.06
C ILE A 96 12.01 0.32 -16.28
N LEU A 97 13.29 0.69 -16.09
CA LEU A 97 14.23 0.94 -17.19
C LEU A 97 14.42 -0.29 -18.10
N THR A 98 14.23 -1.49 -17.55
CA THR A 98 14.34 -2.76 -18.28
C THR A 98 13.04 -3.22 -18.93
N CYS A 99 11.90 -2.58 -18.62
CA CYS A 99 10.60 -2.98 -19.16
C CYS A 99 10.36 -2.33 -20.54
N PRO A 100 10.02 -3.11 -21.58
CA PRO A 100 9.77 -2.57 -22.91
C PRO A 100 8.76 -1.43 -22.91
N THR A 101 9.07 -0.36 -23.64
CA THR A 101 8.21 0.82 -23.84
C THR A 101 7.92 1.65 -22.59
N ALA A 102 8.38 1.26 -21.39
CA ALA A 102 8.04 1.95 -20.16
C ALA A 102 8.70 3.35 -20.10
N ALA A 103 7.98 4.32 -19.55
CA ALA A 103 8.51 5.61 -19.11
C ALA A 103 8.05 5.88 -17.68
N ALA A 104 8.77 6.75 -16.96
CA ALA A 104 8.46 7.06 -15.58
C ALA A 104 8.45 8.56 -15.28
N PHE A 105 7.43 8.99 -14.55
CA PHE A 105 7.20 10.38 -14.20
C PHE A 105 6.94 10.53 -12.71
N SER A 106 7.18 11.74 -12.20
CA SER A 106 6.77 12.06 -10.83
C SER A 106 5.26 11.99 -10.70
N GLY A 107 4.77 11.27 -9.69
CA GLY A 107 3.34 11.21 -9.37
C GLY A 107 2.94 12.09 -8.20
N ILE A 108 3.88 12.76 -7.53
CA ILE A 108 3.60 13.54 -6.33
C ILE A 108 4.51 14.75 -6.23
N ALA A 109 3.90 15.91 -5.96
CA ALA A 109 4.61 17.16 -5.71
C ALA A 109 5.03 17.25 -4.23
N SER A 110 6.24 17.74 -3.97
CA SER A 110 6.79 17.97 -2.63
C SER A 110 8.00 18.89 -2.72
N ASP A 111 8.31 19.63 -1.66
CA ASP A 111 9.60 20.35 -1.55
C ASP A 111 10.78 19.37 -1.36
N ASP A 112 10.52 18.21 -0.75
CA ASP A 112 11.48 17.13 -0.58
C ASP A 112 11.59 16.33 -1.90
N GLN A 113 12.52 16.73 -2.77
CA GLN A 113 12.77 16.07 -4.06
C GLN A 113 13.79 14.94 -3.94
N ILE A 114 13.46 13.77 -4.48
CA ILE A 114 14.34 12.59 -4.54
C ILE A 114 14.62 12.18 -6.00
N SER A 115 15.75 11.50 -6.23
CA SER A 115 16.12 11.02 -7.57
C SER A 115 15.12 10.01 -8.10
N LEU A 116 14.58 10.27 -9.31
CA LEU A 116 13.82 9.29 -10.07
C LEU A 116 14.68 8.78 -11.23
N GLY A 117 14.99 9.64 -12.19
CA GLY A 117 15.88 9.36 -13.32
C GLY A 117 17.30 9.91 -13.18
N LYS A 118 17.56 10.78 -12.19
CA LYS A 118 18.82 11.53 -12.06
C LYS A 118 20.07 10.63 -12.03
N HIS A 119 20.04 9.52 -11.31
CA HIS A 119 21.15 8.56 -11.26
C HIS A 119 21.09 7.54 -12.40
N LEU A 120 19.89 7.09 -12.78
CA LEU A 120 19.68 6.13 -13.87
C LEU A 120 20.24 6.62 -15.21
N ARG A 121 20.28 7.93 -15.44
CA ARG A 121 20.83 8.54 -16.65
C ARG A 121 22.24 8.07 -17.00
N TYR A 122 23.05 7.72 -16.00
CA TYR A 122 24.43 7.26 -16.22
C TYR A 122 24.49 5.91 -16.94
N PHE A 123 23.39 5.14 -16.99
CA PHE A 123 23.29 3.93 -17.82
C PHE A 123 23.47 4.22 -19.32
N GLY A 124 23.18 5.44 -19.77
CA GLY A 124 23.42 5.86 -21.16
C GLY A 124 24.90 6.05 -21.52
N ASP A 125 25.83 5.89 -20.58
CA ASP A 125 27.28 5.94 -20.78
C ASP A 125 27.75 7.21 -21.54
N GLY A 126 27.20 8.35 -21.17
CA GLY A 126 27.52 9.65 -21.79
C GLY A 126 26.64 10.02 -22.99
N ASN A 127 25.78 9.11 -23.46
CA ASN A 127 24.88 9.33 -24.60
C ASN A 127 23.47 9.82 -24.20
N GLN A 128 23.19 9.93 -22.89
CA GLN A 128 21.94 10.47 -22.38
C GLN A 128 21.79 11.97 -22.69
N VAL A 129 20.56 12.40 -23.01
CA VAL A 129 20.24 13.80 -23.29
C VAL A 129 19.23 14.34 -22.27
N SER A 130 19.47 15.55 -21.78
CA SER A 130 18.50 16.26 -20.92
C SER A 130 17.56 17.13 -21.73
N LYS A 131 16.31 17.23 -21.29
CA LYS A 131 15.31 18.19 -21.78
C LYS A 131 14.65 18.89 -20.61
N LEU A 132 14.35 20.18 -20.79
CA LEU A 132 13.48 20.95 -19.90
C LEU A 132 12.19 21.19 -20.67
N ILE A 133 11.07 20.70 -20.12
CA ILE A 133 9.75 20.81 -20.74
C ILE A 133 8.81 21.36 -19.67
N PRO A 134 8.03 22.41 -19.96
CA PRO A 134 7.03 22.91 -19.03
C PRO A 134 5.92 21.88 -18.83
N ASP A 135 5.49 21.69 -17.59
CA ASP A 135 4.26 20.98 -17.28
C ASP A 135 3.01 21.82 -17.63
N ALA A 136 1.82 21.28 -17.33
CA ALA A 136 0.55 21.94 -17.61
C ALA A 136 0.39 23.32 -16.92
N ASN A 137 1.17 23.59 -15.87
CA ASN A 137 1.19 24.87 -15.15
C ASN A 137 2.32 25.80 -15.62
N GLY A 138 3.07 25.41 -16.65
CA GLY A 138 4.19 26.19 -17.18
C GLY A 138 5.49 26.03 -16.38
N VAL A 139 5.55 25.11 -15.41
CA VAL A 139 6.77 24.89 -14.61
C VAL A 139 7.69 23.93 -15.34
N ASN A 140 8.94 24.35 -15.58
CA ASN A 140 9.93 23.52 -16.27
C ASN A 140 10.29 22.29 -15.44
N GLN A 141 9.99 21.11 -15.98
CA GLN A 141 10.40 19.82 -15.46
C GLN A 141 11.59 19.30 -16.27
N ARG A 142 12.57 18.70 -15.61
CA ARG A 142 13.70 18.05 -16.29
C ARG A 142 13.41 16.59 -16.59
N TYR A 143 13.70 16.18 -17.81
CA TYR A 143 13.61 14.80 -18.28
C TYR A 143 14.96 14.33 -18.83
N TRP A 144 15.21 13.04 -18.71
CA TRP A 144 16.33 12.32 -19.29
C TRP A 144 15.83 11.37 -20.36
N ARG A 145 16.48 11.41 -21.53
CA ARG A 145 16.35 10.43 -22.61
C ARG A 145 17.59 9.57 -22.60
N ILE A 146 17.44 8.29 -22.27
CA ILE A 146 18.55 7.35 -22.09
C ILE A 146 18.49 6.35 -23.25
N PRO A 147 19.48 6.31 -24.16
CA PRO A 147 19.50 5.35 -25.25
C PRO A 147 19.55 3.91 -24.73
N VAL A 148 18.66 3.06 -25.24
CA VAL A 148 18.53 1.63 -24.88
C VAL A 148 18.18 0.82 -26.13
N MET A 149 18.15 -0.52 -26.03
CA MET A 149 17.99 -1.39 -27.19
C MET A 149 16.68 -1.20 -27.97
N ASP A 150 15.57 -0.88 -27.29
CA ASP A 150 14.27 -0.66 -27.94
C ASP A 150 14.06 0.80 -28.41
N GLY A 151 15.03 1.69 -28.17
CA GLY A 151 14.98 3.10 -28.51
C GLY A 151 15.51 3.98 -27.38
N GLU A 152 14.60 4.61 -26.64
CA GLU A 152 14.94 5.53 -25.55
C GLU A 152 14.06 5.28 -24.32
N PHE A 153 14.69 5.17 -23.16
CA PHE A 153 14.01 5.23 -21.88
C PHE A 153 13.86 6.71 -21.45
N LEU A 154 12.61 7.18 -21.39
CA LEU A 154 12.26 8.52 -20.94
C LEU A 154 11.91 8.50 -19.45
N THR A 155 12.54 9.37 -18.67
CA THR A 155 12.24 9.50 -17.24
C THR A 155 12.42 10.93 -16.72
N GLN A 156 11.57 11.36 -15.80
CA GLN A 156 11.72 12.65 -15.11
C GLN A 156 12.92 12.60 -14.14
N GLU A 157 13.61 13.74 -13.94
CA GLU A 157 14.83 13.78 -13.12
C GLU A 157 14.56 13.40 -11.66
N THR A 158 13.51 13.97 -11.08
CA THR A 158 13.14 13.80 -9.68
C THR A 158 11.66 13.48 -9.52
N THR A 159 11.30 13.01 -8.33
CA THR A 159 9.92 12.92 -7.85
C THR A 159 9.85 13.42 -6.41
N GLY A 160 8.67 13.82 -5.95
CA GLY A 160 8.46 14.21 -4.56
C GLY A 160 8.51 13.03 -3.59
N MET A 161 8.94 13.31 -2.37
CA MET A 161 8.82 12.44 -1.21
C MET A 161 7.97 13.17 -0.16
N VAL A 162 7.02 12.47 0.45
CA VAL A 162 6.11 13.04 1.45
C VAL A 162 6.18 12.26 2.77
N ARG A 163 5.64 12.86 3.83
CA ARG A 163 5.25 12.09 5.01
C ARG A 163 4.02 11.27 4.65
N ALA A 164 3.97 10.06 5.15
CA ALA A 164 2.90 9.11 4.88
C ALA A 164 2.64 8.26 6.13
N ILE A 165 1.64 7.39 6.06
CA ILE A 165 1.26 6.50 7.15
C ILE A 165 1.17 5.09 6.59
N GLY A 166 1.68 4.11 7.33
CA GLY A 166 1.47 2.71 6.99
C GLY A 166 1.11 1.84 8.19
N GLY A 167 0.50 0.70 7.90
CA GLY A 167 -0.02 -0.22 8.92
C GLY A 167 -1.44 0.07 9.41
N GLY A 168 -2.21 0.93 8.74
CA GLY A 168 -3.66 0.96 8.96
C GLY A 168 -4.21 -0.43 8.65
N ASN A 169 -5.12 -0.97 9.46
CA ASN A 169 -5.54 -2.36 9.26
C ASN A 169 -6.93 -2.66 9.83
N PHE A 170 -7.51 -3.76 9.38
CA PHE A 170 -8.62 -4.41 10.06
C PHE A 170 -8.57 -5.92 9.84
N LEU A 171 -9.18 -6.65 10.77
CA LEU A 171 -9.26 -8.10 10.80
C LEU A 171 -10.68 -8.54 10.44
N VAL A 172 -10.81 -9.50 9.55
CA VAL A 172 -12.08 -10.18 9.21
C VAL A 172 -12.07 -11.56 9.84
N LEU A 173 -13.02 -11.82 10.73
CA LEU A 173 -13.13 -13.07 11.47
C LEU A 173 -14.43 -13.79 11.10
N GLY A 174 -14.33 -15.10 10.84
CA GLY A 174 -15.48 -15.89 10.39
C GLY A 174 -15.33 -17.40 10.55
N GLN A 175 -16.33 -18.11 10.04
CA GLN A 175 -16.55 -19.54 10.30
C GLN A 175 -15.76 -20.49 9.39
N SER A 176 -15.13 -19.98 8.33
CA SER A 176 -14.26 -20.79 7.47
C SER A 176 -13.32 -19.91 6.64
N GLN A 177 -12.21 -20.50 6.20
CA GLN A 177 -11.23 -19.81 5.37
C GLN A 177 -11.81 -19.26 4.06
N PRO A 178 -12.61 -20.02 3.26
CA PRO A 178 -13.18 -19.49 2.02
C PRO A 178 -14.14 -18.33 2.24
N GLN A 179 -14.93 -18.36 3.31
CA GLN A 179 -15.87 -17.30 3.64
C GLN A 179 -15.15 -16.00 4.01
N VAL A 180 -14.14 -16.10 4.88
CA VAL A 180 -13.33 -14.94 5.29
C VAL A 180 -12.58 -14.36 4.08
N LEU A 181 -12.00 -15.21 3.23
CA LEU A 181 -11.32 -14.75 2.03
C LEU A 181 -12.27 -14.01 1.08
N ALA A 182 -13.48 -14.53 0.84
CA ALA A 182 -14.46 -13.86 -0.01
C ALA A 182 -14.85 -12.46 0.50
N ALA A 183 -14.94 -12.27 1.82
CA ALA A 183 -15.16 -10.95 2.41
C ALA A 183 -13.95 -10.03 2.26
N CYS A 184 -12.74 -10.55 2.42
CA CYS A 184 -11.53 -9.78 2.16
C CYS A 184 -11.42 -9.39 0.68
N GLU A 185 -11.73 -10.28 -0.26
CA GLU A 185 -11.75 -9.97 -1.70
C GLU A 185 -12.77 -8.87 -2.01
N ALA A 186 -13.98 -8.94 -1.45
CA ALA A 186 -14.98 -7.89 -1.58
C ALA A 186 -14.48 -6.54 -1.04
N ALA A 187 -13.79 -6.55 0.10
CA ALA A 187 -13.16 -5.36 0.67
C ALA A 187 -12.07 -4.80 -0.26
N ILE A 188 -11.16 -5.63 -0.75
CA ILE A 188 -10.07 -5.22 -1.66
C ILE A 188 -10.61 -4.61 -2.95
N GLU A 189 -11.65 -5.18 -3.54
CA GLU A 189 -12.28 -4.62 -4.75
C GLU A 189 -12.94 -3.25 -4.52
N ALA A 190 -13.45 -3.00 -3.32
CA ALA A 190 -13.94 -1.68 -2.94
C ALA A 190 -12.77 -0.70 -2.70
N MET A 191 -11.74 -1.13 -1.97
CA MET A 191 -10.60 -0.31 -1.57
C MET A 191 -9.70 0.10 -2.73
N LYS A 192 -9.56 -0.73 -3.78
CA LYS A 192 -8.83 -0.39 -5.02
C LYS A 192 -9.36 0.86 -5.73
N LYS A 193 -10.58 1.30 -5.42
CA LYS A 193 -11.19 2.52 -6.00
C LYS A 193 -10.83 3.78 -5.22
N ILE A 194 -10.20 3.64 -4.07
CA ILE A 194 -9.79 4.75 -3.21
C ILE A 194 -8.40 5.21 -3.65
N PRO A 195 -8.22 6.49 -4.02
CA PRO A 195 -6.91 7.01 -4.37
C PRO A 195 -6.03 7.13 -3.11
N ASN A 196 -4.74 7.36 -3.33
CA ASN A 196 -3.75 7.66 -2.29
C ASN A 196 -3.45 6.53 -1.30
N VAL A 197 -3.96 5.32 -1.53
CA VAL A 197 -3.73 4.14 -0.68
C VAL A 197 -3.29 2.92 -1.48
N ILE A 198 -2.66 1.97 -0.80
CA ILE A 198 -2.40 0.61 -1.31
C ILE A 198 -2.66 -0.43 -0.22
N MET A 199 -2.83 -1.68 -0.65
CA MET A 199 -2.85 -2.85 0.22
C MET A 199 -1.65 -3.75 -0.17
N PRO A 200 -0.48 -3.59 0.47
CA PRO A 200 0.81 -4.04 -0.09
C PRO A 200 1.00 -5.55 -0.06
N PHE A 201 0.18 -6.29 0.68
CA PHE A 201 0.28 -7.74 0.78
C PHE A 201 -0.25 -8.46 -0.47
N PRO A 202 0.07 -9.77 -0.66
CA PRO A 202 -0.37 -10.51 -1.84
C PRO A 202 -1.88 -10.50 -2.00
N GLY A 203 -2.38 -9.94 -3.10
CA GLY A 203 -3.82 -9.76 -3.32
C GLY A 203 -4.50 -8.79 -2.35
N GLY A 204 -3.72 -8.06 -1.54
CA GLY A 204 -4.18 -7.16 -0.48
C GLY A 204 -4.49 -7.83 0.87
N VAL A 205 -4.30 -9.14 1.00
CA VAL A 205 -4.76 -9.91 2.17
C VAL A 205 -3.59 -10.58 2.91
N VAL A 206 -3.63 -10.50 4.24
CA VAL A 206 -2.64 -11.07 5.15
C VAL A 206 -3.27 -12.25 5.89
N ARG A 207 -2.71 -13.44 5.67
CA ARG A 207 -3.13 -14.65 6.39
C ARG A 207 -2.38 -14.90 7.70
N SER A 208 -1.19 -14.29 7.84
CA SER A 208 -0.23 -14.72 8.86
C SER A 208 -0.49 -14.11 10.23
N GLY A 209 -0.90 -12.84 10.27
CA GLY A 209 -1.03 -12.04 11.50
C GLY A 209 0.29 -11.95 12.29
N SER A 210 0.76 -10.76 12.62
CA SER A 210 2.00 -10.62 13.39
C SER A 210 1.81 -9.88 14.70
N LYS A 211 2.55 -10.30 15.72
CA LYS A 211 2.73 -9.55 16.96
C LYS A 211 4.20 -9.15 17.11
N VAL A 212 4.42 -8.07 17.84
CA VAL A 212 5.76 -7.60 18.20
C VAL A 212 6.42 -8.57 19.17
N GLY A 213 7.69 -8.88 18.93
CA GLY A 213 8.48 -9.79 19.73
C GLY A 213 8.24 -11.26 19.40
N SER A 214 9.01 -12.11 20.07
CA SER A 214 8.99 -13.55 19.88
C SER A 214 9.57 -14.26 21.10
N LYS A 215 9.17 -15.52 21.32
CA LYS A 215 9.86 -16.41 22.26
C LYS A 215 11.30 -16.71 21.81
N TYR A 216 11.60 -16.51 20.53
CA TYR A 216 12.94 -16.65 19.95
C TYR A 216 13.62 -15.27 19.87
N PRO A 217 14.68 -14.99 20.65
CA PRO A 217 15.21 -13.63 20.84
C PRO A 217 15.68 -12.90 19.58
N LYS A 218 15.99 -13.64 18.49
CA LYS A 218 16.46 -13.06 17.23
C LYS A 218 15.33 -12.59 16.30
N LEU A 219 14.07 -12.87 16.64
CA LEU A 219 12.92 -12.52 15.81
C LEU A 219 12.21 -11.28 16.38
N PHE A 220 12.15 -10.22 15.56
CA PHE A 220 11.47 -8.97 15.91
C PHE A 220 9.94 -9.11 15.88
N ALA A 221 9.41 -10.04 15.09
CA ALA A 221 7.98 -10.33 14.98
C ALA A 221 7.75 -11.85 14.98
N SER A 222 6.58 -12.26 15.46
CA SER A 222 6.12 -13.65 15.43
C SER A 222 4.62 -13.72 15.16
N THR A 223 4.08 -14.93 15.01
CA THR A 223 2.63 -15.12 14.81
C THR A 223 1.81 -14.47 15.92
N ASN A 224 0.70 -13.83 15.55
CA ASN A 224 -0.26 -13.33 16.52
C ASN A 224 -1.14 -14.49 17.01
N ASP A 225 -0.58 -15.26 17.95
CA ASP A 225 -1.17 -16.45 18.54
C ASP A 225 -2.57 -16.22 19.13
N ALA A 226 -2.87 -15.02 19.64
CA ALA A 226 -4.19 -14.68 20.15
C ALA A 226 -5.29 -14.78 19.09
N PHE A 227 -4.95 -14.56 17.82
CA PHE A 227 -5.83 -14.64 16.65
C PHE A 227 -5.61 -15.90 15.79
N CYS A 228 -4.95 -16.93 16.32
CA CYS A 228 -4.75 -18.21 15.62
C CYS A 228 -5.87 -19.21 15.99
N PRO A 229 -6.77 -19.59 15.05
CA PRO A 229 -7.87 -20.53 15.35
C PRO A 229 -7.38 -21.90 15.87
N THR A 230 -6.22 -22.35 15.42
CA THR A 230 -5.61 -23.62 15.84
C THR A 230 -5.06 -23.60 17.26
N LEU A 231 -4.95 -22.42 17.89
CA LEU A 231 -4.38 -22.24 19.23
C LEU A 231 -5.43 -21.85 20.27
N LYS A 232 -6.73 -21.79 19.93
CA LYS A 232 -7.83 -21.36 20.81
C LYS A 232 -7.80 -22.00 22.21
N GLY A 233 -7.45 -23.29 22.31
CA GLY A 233 -7.38 -24.02 23.59
C GLY A 233 -6.04 -23.96 24.33
N VAL A 234 -5.03 -23.27 23.78
CA VAL A 234 -3.65 -23.28 24.27
C VAL A 234 -3.18 -21.90 24.74
N VAL A 235 -3.70 -20.83 24.17
CA VAL A 235 -3.30 -19.45 24.47
C VAL A 235 -4.47 -18.63 24.99
N ASN A 236 -4.19 -17.42 25.51
CA ASN A 236 -5.24 -16.43 25.77
C ASN A 236 -5.75 -15.90 24.43
N THR A 237 -6.74 -16.58 23.89
CA THR A 237 -7.27 -16.29 22.56
C THR A 237 -8.24 -15.10 22.60
N GLU A 238 -8.22 -14.30 21.53
CA GLU A 238 -9.20 -13.26 21.25
C GLU A 238 -10.37 -13.81 20.40
N LEU A 239 -10.39 -15.11 20.10
CA LEU A 239 -11.35 -15.71 19.18
C LEU A 239 -12.47 -16.43 19.93
N ASP A 240 -13.71 -16.17 19.50
CA ASP A 240 -14.85 -16.98 19.89
C ASP A 240 -14.73 -18.40 19.31
N MET A 241 -15.40 -19.36 19.95
CA MET A 241 -15.25 -20.77 19.59
C MET A 241 -15.70 -21.09 18.17
N ASP A 242 -16.64 -20.33 17.60
CA ASP A 242 -17.15 -20.51 16.24
C ASP A 242 -16.33 -19.78 15.15
N ILE A 243 -15.25 -19.10 15.52
CA ILE A 243 -14.31 -18.45 14.59
C ILE A 243 -13.23 -19.45 14.19
N GLU A 244 -13.21 -19.84 12.91
CA GLU A 244 -12.29 -20.84 12.35
C GLU A 244 -11.29 -20.23 11.37
N SER A 245 -11.44 -18.96 11.01
CA SER A 245 -10.48 -18.24 10.18
C SER A 245 -10.44 -16.76 10.50
N VAL A 246 -9.25 -16.19 10.37
CA VAL A 246 -8.98 -14.77 10.51
C VAL A 246 -8.07 -14.36 9.35
N MET A 247 -8.42 -13.25 8.69
CA MET A 247 -7.54 -12.61 7.72
C MET A 247 -7.48 -11.12 8.01
N GLU A 248 -6.35 -10.52 7.71
CA GLU A 248 -6.07 -9.11 7.94
C GLU A 248 -5.93 -8.40 6.60
N ILE A 249 -6.39 -7.16 6.53
CA ILE A 249 -6.08 -6.24 5.43
C ILE A 249 -5.25 -5.11 6.02
N VAL A 250 -4.07 -4.89 5.46
CA VAL A 250 -3.17 -3.79 5.80
C VAL A 250 -3.23 -2.73 4.70
N ILE A 251 -3.25 -1.47 5.10
CA ILE A 251 -3.40 -0.28 4.28
C ILE A 251 -2.26 0.69 4.60
N ASP A 252 -1.57 1.10 3.54
CA ASP A 252 -0.66 2.23 3.56
C ASP A 252 -1.28 3.37 2.75
N GLY A 253 -1.05 4.61 3.17
CA GLY A 253 -1.65 5.77 2.54
C GLY A 253 -0.89 7.08 2.76
N LEU A 254 -1.19 8.06 1.92
CA LEU A 254 -0.55 9.37 1.97
C LEU A 254 -1.00 10.20 3.17
N THR A 255 -2.27 10.10 3.56
CA THR A 255 -2.85 10.82 4.70
C THR A 255 -3.65 9.91 5.62
N PHE A 256 -3.98 10.42 6.80
CA PHE A 256 -4.85 9.72 7.74
C PHE A 256 -6.25 9.54 7.14
N GLU A 257 -6.77 10.58 6.50
CA GLU A 257 -8.10 10.60 5.90
C GLU A 257 -8.22 9.58 4.76
N ASP A 258 -7.18 9.43 3.94
CA ASP A 258 -7.12 8.45 2.86
C ASP A 258 -7.24 7.01 3.41
N ILE A 259 -6.46 6.69 4.47
CA ILE A 259 -6.49 5.37 5.12
C ILE A 259 -7.83 5.13 5.81
N ALA A 260 -8.35 6.12 6.54
CA ALA A 260 -9.62 6.00 7.24
C ALA A 260 -10.79 5.77 6.26
N LEU A 261 -10.80 6.47 5.13
CA LEU A 261 -11.77 6.24 4.06
C LEU A 261 -11.64 4.83 3.48
N SER A 262 -10.41 4.38 3.19
CA SER A 262 -10.14 3.03 2.70
C SER A 262 -10.62 1.94 3.68
N MET A 263 -10.31 2.09 4.97
CA MET A 263 -10.80 1.20 6.02
C MET A 263 -12.32 1.19 6.08
N LYS A 264 -12.97 2.37 6.02
CA LYS A 264 -14.43 2.46 6.02
C LYS A 264 -15.06 1.65 4.89
N VAL A 265 -14.66 1.92 3.64
CA VAL A 265 -15.25 1.23 2.49
C VAL A 265 -14.92 -0.26 2.45
N GLY A 266 -13.73 -0.66 2.91
CA GLY A 266 -13.33 -2.06 3.01
C GLY A 266 -14.18 -2.82 4.03
N ILE A 267 -14.34 -2.26 5.23
CA ILE A 267 -15.16 -2.85 6.29
C ILE A 267 -16.64 -2.93 5.88
N GLU A 268 -17.19 -1.86 5.30
CA GLU A 268 -18.57 -1.86 4.80
C GLU A 268 -18.78 -2.93 3.72
N ALA A 269 -17.85 -3.06 2.76
CA ALA A 269 -17.92 -4.08 1.73
C ALA A 269 -17.82 -5.52 2.28
N ALA A 270 -16.92 -5.77 3.23
CA ALA A 270 -16.83 -7.07 3.92
C ALA A 270 -18.13 -7.39 4.68
N CYS A 271 -18.71 -6.40 5.38
CA CYS A 271 -19.95 -6.56 6.13
C CYS A 271 -21.19 -6.70 5.22
N HIS A 272 -21.17 -6.17 4.00
CA HIS A 272 -22.30 -6.31 3.07
C HIS A 272 -22.60 -7.77 2.68
N LEU A 273 -21.61 -8.68 2.72
CA LEU A 273 -21.86 -10.11 2.56
C LEU A 273 -22.71 -10.69 3.71
N GLY A 274 -22.65 -10.06 4.89
CA GLY A 274 -23.49 -10.35 6.04
C GLY A 274 -23.10 -11.60 6.83
N ALA A 275 -23.72 -11.74 8.00
CA ALA A 275 -23.43 -12.87 8.89
C ALA A 275 -23.81 -14.25 8.34
N SER A 276 -24.76 -14.30 7.40
CA SER A 276 -25.13 -15.52 6.68
C SER A 276 -24.03 -16.02 5.74
N ALA A 277 -23.13 -15.14 5.29
CA ALA A 277 -21.94 -15.52 4.52
C ALA A 277 -20.80 -16.04 5.41
N GLY A 278 -21.01 -16.15 6.73
CA GLY A 278 -20.05 -16.71 7.68
C GLY A 278 -19.12 -15.70 8.34
N ILE A 279 -19.26 -14.40 8.02
CA ILE A 279 -18.52 -13.32 8.70
C ILE A 279 -19.18 -13.02 10.03
N LYS A 280 -18.41 -12.98 11.12
CA LYS A 280 -18.96 -12.80 12.46
C LYS A 280 -18.52 -11.50 13.09
N ARG A 281 -17.24 -11.16 12.91
CA ARG A 281 -16.62 -10.07 13.63
C ARG A 281 -15.61 -9.33 12.76
N ILE A 282 -15.59 -8.01 12.89
CA ILE A 282 -14.52 -7.14 12.41
C ILE A 282 -13.78 -6.59 13.62
N SER A 283 -12.45 -6.73 13.59
CA SER A 283 -11.55 -6.24 14.62
C SER A 283 -10.40 -5.45 13.99
N ALA A 284 -9.41 -5.05 14.78
CA ALA A 284 -8.19 -4.42 14.28
C ALA A 284 -6.99 -4.78 15.14
N GLY A 285 -5.83 -4.85 14.51
CA GLY A 285 -4.54 -5.06 15.15
C GLY A 285 -3.99 -3.76 15.74
N ASN A 286 -3.64 -3.80 17.02
CA ASN A 286 -2.92 -2.74 17.71
C ASN A 286 -1.91 -3.33 18.70
N TYR A 287 -1.07 -2.45 19.24
CA TYR A 287 0.02 -2.76 20.16
C TYR A 287 -0.19 -2.07 21.52
N GLY A 288 -1.46 -1.88 21.90
CA GLY A 288 -1.87 -1.22 23.13
C GLY A 288 -1.72 0.30 23.11
N GLY A 289 -1.59 0.92 21.94
CA GLY A 289 -1.48 2.37 21.78
C GLY A 289 -0.12 2.94 22.17
N LYS A 290 0.92 2.10 22.21
CA LYS A 290 2.25 2.45 22.75
C LYS A 290 3.33 2.59 21.69
N LEU A 291 3.08 2.18 20.45
CA LEU A 291 4.08 2.07 19.40
C LEU A 291 3.79 3.02 18.23
N GLY A 292 2.60 2.93 17.65
CA GLY A 292 2.15 3.73 16.52
C GLY A 292 1.50 5.03 16.97
N GLN A 293 1.73 6.09 16.20
CA GLN A 293 1.22 7.44 16.50
C GLN A 293 -0.24 7.61 16.03
N HIS A 294 -0.70 6.77 15.10
CA HIS A 294 -2.00 6.91 14.44
C HIS A 294 -2.94 5.81 14.89
N HIS A 295 -4.09 6.18 15.45
CA HIS A 295 -5.07 5.24 16.02
C HIS A 295 -6.39 5.28 15.26
N PHE A 296 -6.55 4.38 14.29
CA PHE A 296 -7.75 4.28 13.48
C PHE A 296 -8.87 3.52 14.22
N LYS A 297 -9.64 4.24 15.04
CA LYS A 297 -10.77 3.65 15.79
C LYS A 297 -11.89 3.23 14.84
N LEU A 298 -12.28 1.96 14.89
CA LEU A 298 -13.19 1.35 13.91
C LEU A 298 -14.58 2.00 13.90
N GLN A 299 -15.24 2.06 15.06
CA GLN A 299 -16.61 2.57 15.13
C GLN A 299 -16.70 4.07 14.76
N PRO A 300 -15.79 4.95 15.24
CA PRO A 300 -15.74 6.35 14.78
C PRO A 300 -15.55 6.50 13.26
N ILE A 301 -14.65 5.73 12.65
CA ILE A 301 -14.43 5.75 11.19
C ILE A 301 -15.72 5.39 10.45
N LEU A 302 -16.40 4.32 10.87
CA LEU A 302 -17.64 3.87 10.25
C LEU A 302 -18.78 4.89 10.40
N GLN A 303 -18.83 5.60 11.53
CA GLN A 303 -19.79 6.68 11.76
C GLN A 303 -19.44 7.99 11.03
N GLY A 304 -18.30 8.07 10.34
CA GLY A 304 -17.84 9.29 9.66
C GLY A 304 -17.27 10.36 10.60
N ASN A 305 -16.94 10.00 11.85
CA ASN A 305 -16.37 10.90 12.84
C ASN A 305 -14.83 10.78 12.86
N LEU A 306 -14.17 11.42 11.90
CA LEU A 306 -12.70 11.41 11.80
C LEU A 306 -12.02 12.19 12.94
N ALA A 307 -12.67 13.20 13.50
CA ALA A 307 -12.15 13.95 14.66
C ALA A 307 -12.03 13.08 15.93
N GLY A 308 -12.88 12.04 16.06
CA GLY A 308 -12.78 11.06 17.15
C GLY A 308 -11.72 9.97 16.93
N ALA A 309 -11.21 9.86 15.70
CA ALA A 309 -10.23 8.86 15.25
C ALA A 309 -8.78 9.40 15.23
N THR A 310 -8.54 10.62 15.70
CA THR A 310 -7.22 11.28 15.54
C THR A 310 -6.11 10.63 16.37
N SER A 311 -4.88 10.83 15.86
CA SER A 311 -3.59 10.58 16.52
C SER A 311 -3.57 10.99 18.00
N ALA A 312 -2.94 10.16 18.84
CA ALA A 312 -2.56 10.55 20.19
C ALA A 312 -1.53 11.66 20.19
#